data_AF-A0A3A1R4I9-F1
#
_entry.id   AF-A0A3A1R4I9-F1
#
_cell.length_a   1.000
_cell.length_b   1.000
_cell.length_c   1.000
_cell.angle_alpha   90.00
_cell.angle_beta   90.00
_cell.angle_gamma   90.00
#
_symmetry.space_group_name_H-M   'P 1'
#
loop_
_entity.id
_entity.type
_entity.pdbx_description
1 polymer ?
#
loop_
_entity_poly.entity_id
_entity_poly.type
_entity_poly.pdbx_seq_one_letter_code
_entity_poly.pdbx_strand_id
1 'polypeptide(L)' 'MGKCQIYKKIEETRARLFMAAARHGLDSETTIKISQELDVLINHIQRKKMNKEQWEC' A
#
# COMPACT_ATOMS: atom_id res chain seq x y z
N MET A 1 19.54 2.64 -0.04
CA MET A 1 18.78 2.36 1.20
C MET A 1 17.24 2.58 1.12
N GLY A 2 16.63 2.91 -0.04
CA GLY A 2 15.21 3.31 -0.09
C GLY A 2 14.12 2.22 -0.20
N LYS A 3 14.45 0.98 -0.58
CA LYS A 3 13.44 -0.09 -0.73
C LYS A 3 12.79 -0.45 0.62
N CYS A 4 13.58 -0.54 1.69
CA CYS A 4 13.12 -0.99 3.00
C CYS A 4 12.04 -0.11 3.63
N GLN A 5 12.07 1.21 3.39
CA GLN A 5 11.15 2.15 4.03
C GLN A 5 9.73 2.10 3.43
N ILE A 6 9.61 1.93 2.11
CA ILE A 6 8.29 1.85 1.47
C ILE A 6 7.60 0.54 1.85
N TYR A 7 8.31 -0.60 1.86
CA TYR A 7 7.74 -1.87 2.31
C TYR A 7 7.31 -1.81 3.79
N LYS A 8 8.10 -1.17 4.66
CA LYS A 8 7.72 -0.92 6.05
C LYS A 8 6.42 -0.12 6.14
N LYS A 9 6.29 0.96 5.35
CA LYS A 9 5.08 1.78 5.32
C LYS A 9 3.86 1.01 4.80
N ILE A 10 4.04 0.13 3.81
CA ILE A 10 2.98 -0.77 3.33
C ILE A 10 2.48 -1.68 4.46
N GLU A 11 3.39 -2.32 5.21
CA GLU A 11 3.00 -3.19 6.31
C GLU A 11 2.31 -2.42 7.45
N GLU A 12 2.79 -1.23 7.79
CA GLU A 12 2.15 -0.36 8.78
C GLU A 12 0.74 0.07 8.34
N THR A 13 0.58 0.49 7.09
CA THR A 13 -0.74 0.87 6.54
C THR A 13 -1.67 -0.34 6.44
N ARG A 14 -1.14 -1.53 6.11
CA ARG A 14 -1.91 -2.78 6.09
C ARG A 14 -2.41 -3.15 7.49
N ALA A 15 -1.57 -3.03 8.52
CA ALA A 15 -1.99 -3.25 9.90
C ALA A 15 -3.08 -2.24 10.32
N ARG A 16 -2.94 -0.96 9.95
CA ARG A 16 -3.97 0.06 10.17
C ARG A 16 -5.29 -0.27 9.49
N LEU A 17 -5.25 -0.80 8.26
CA LEU A 17 -6.45 -1.21 7.53
C LEU A 17 -7.20 -2.31 8.26
N PHE A 18 -6.50 -3.35 8.71
CA PHE A 18 -7.12 -4.44 9.47
C PHE A 18 -7.74 -3.96 10.78
N MET A 19 -7.05 -3.07 11.51
CA MET A 19 -7.60 -2.49 12.74
C MET A 19 -8.85 -1.63 12.46
N ALA A 20 -8.84 -0.83 11.39
CA ALA A 20 -9.98 -0.01 11.00
C ALA A 20 -11.17 -0.87 10.55
N ALA A 21 -10.93 -1.90 9.74
CA ALA A 21 -11.94 -2.86 9.33
C ALA A 21 -12.58 -3.57 10.52
N ALA A 22 -11.77 -4.04 11.48
CA ALA A 22 -12.26 -4.70 12.68
C ALA A 22 -13.08 -3.77 13.59
N ARG A 23 -12.75 -2.47 13.64
CA ARG A 23 -13.40 -1.50 14.52
C ARG A 23 -14.62 -0.83 13.91
N HIS A 24 -14.58 -0.52 12.62
CA HIS A 24 -15.56 0.33 11.94
C HIS A 24 -16.29 -0.39 10.80
N GLY A 25 -15.86 -1.60 10.42
CA GLY A 25 -16.36 -2.29 9.24
C GLY A 25 -15.60 -1.90 7.96
N LEU A 26 -15.79 -2.70 6.92
CA LEU A 26 -15.11 -2.52 5.63
C LEU A 26 -15.61 -1.29 4.87
N ASP A 27 -16.90 -1.00 4.98
CA ASP A 27 -17.54 0.09 4.23
C ASP A 27 -17.44 1.45 4.92
N SER A 28 -16.79 1.52 6.08
CA SER A 28 -16.59 2.80 6.76
C SER A 28 -15.65 3.68 5.93
N GLU A 29 -15.96 4.98 5.87
CA GLU A 29 -15.12 5.95 5.16
C GLU A 29 -13.66 5.92 5.65
N THR A 30 -13.44 5.61 6.93
CA THR A 30 -12.10 5.47 7.51
C THR A 30 -11.36 4.27 6.92
N THR A 31 -12.00 3.11 6.84
CA THR A 31 -11.40 1.90 6.24
C THR A 31 -11.12 2.11 4.76
N ILE A 32 -12.05 2.73 4.02
CA ILE A 32 -11.90 3.05 2.59
C ILE A 32 -10.72 4.00 2.34
N LYS A 33 -10.58 5.06 3.16
CA LYS A 33 -9.44 5.99 3.03
C LYS A 33 -8.10 5.29 3.25
N ILE A 34 -8.02 4.37 4.21
CA ILE A 34 -6.80 3.61 4.49
C ILE A 34 -6.51 2.60 3.36
N SER A 35 -7.53 1.97 2.77
CA SER A 35 -7.34 1.05 1.65
C SER A 35 -6.81 1.78 0.41
N GLN A 36 -7.34 2.97 0.13
CA GLN A 36 -6.83 3.84 -0.94
C GLN A 36 -5.38 4.27 -0.71
N GLU A 37 -5.00 4.60 0.53
CA GLU A 37 -3.61 4.90 0.88
C GLU A 37 -2.68 3.70 0.58
N LEU A 38 -3.13 2.49 0.95
CA LEU A 38 -2.39 1.26 0.70
C LEU A 38 -2.22 0.98 -0.80
N ASP A 39 -3.28 1.15 -1.59
CA ASP A 39 -3.25 0.97 -3.04
C ASP A 39 -2.26 1.92 -3.72
N VAL A 40 -2.20 3.19 -3.30
CA VAL A 40 -1.21 4.15 -3.81
C VAL A 40 0.22 3.68 -3.55
N LEU A 41 0.50 3.16 -2.35
CA LEU A 41 1.83 2.67 -1.99
C LEU A 41 2.22 1.42 -2.80
N ILE A 42 1.29 0.49 -2.98
CA ILE A 42 1.51 -0.73 -3.78
C ILE A 42 1.75 -0.36 -5.25
N ASN A 43 0.91 0.51 -5.81
CA ASN A 43 1.02 0.99 -7.19
C ASN A 43 2.36 1.71 -7.43
N HIS A 44 2.85 2.48 -6.46
CA HIS A 44 4.17 3.12 -6.56
C HIS A 44 5.31 2.11 -6.70
N ILE A 45 5.25 0.98 -5.99
CA ILE A 45 6.25 -0.08 -6.14
C ILE A 45 6.08 -0.81 -7.47
N GLN A 46 4.86 -1.18 -7.84
CA GLN A 46 4.59 -1.90 -9.09
C GLN A 46 5.05 -1.09 -10.30
N ARG A 47 4.74 0.21 -10.36
CA ARG A 47 5.23 1.11 -11.42
C ARG A 47 6.75 1.22 -11.45
N LYS A 48 7.40 1.29 -10.28
CA LYS A 48 8.87 1.30 -10.19
C LYS A 48 9.53 -0.01 -10.64
N LYS A 49 8.85 -1.15 -10.47
CA LYS A 49 9.32 -2.45 -10.99
C LYS A 49 9.11 -2.53 -12.50
N MET A 50 7.93 -2.16 -12.99
CA MET A 50 7.58 -2.16 -14.41
C MET A 50 8.50 -1.24 -15.24
N ASN A 51 8.85 -0.05 -14.73
CA ASN A 51 9.80 0.85 -15.41
C ASN A 51 11.26 0.33 -15.40
N LYS A 52 11.59 -0.67 -14.56
CA LYS A 52 12.88 -1.36 -14.60
C LYS A 52 12.89 -2.53 -15.59
N GLU A 53 11.74 -3.08 -15.91
CA GLU A 53 11.58 -4.19 -16.87
C GLU A 53 11.41 -3.71 -18.33
N GLN A 54 11.41 -2.40 -18.59
CA GLN A 54 11.38 -1.85 -19.95
C GLN A 54 12.76 -1.71 -20.63
N TRP A 55 13.83 -2.32 -20.10
CA TRP A 55 15.14 -2.35 -20.78
C TRP A 55 15.83 -3.70 -20.89
N GLU A 56 15.20 -4.82 -20.49
CA GLU A 56 15.78 -6.14 -20.70
C GLU A 56 14.68 -7.16 -21.01
N CYS A 57 14.23 -7.17 -22.27
CA CYS A 57 14.29 -8.34 -23.17
C CYS A 57 13.96 -7.91 -24.60
#